data_AF-A0A2D4MTK3-F1
#
_entry.id   AF-A0A2D4MTK3-F1
#
_cell.length_a   1.000
_cell.length_b   1.000
_cell.length_c   1.000
_cell.angle_alpha   90.00
_cell.angle_beta   90.00
_cell.angle_gamma   90.00
#
_symmetry.space_group_name_H-M   'P 1'
#
loop_
_entity.id
_entity.type
_entity.pdbx_description
1 polymer ?
#
loop_
_entity_poly.entity_id
_entity_poly.type
_entity_poly.pdbx_seq_one_letter_code
_entity_poly.pdbx_strand_id
1 'polypeptide(L)'
;YMGALPCEMGRGRIRSLAVSDVRFPTSLAQHGSDAMHPDPDYSAAYVVIETDAPDDLKGCGFTFTLGKGTEVVISAVQALSIHIINKDLDDIISDFRGFYRQLTSDGQLRWIGPEKGAVHLATAAILNAVWDLWAKQEGKPLWKLLVDMDPKQLLSCIDFRYITDALTEEEAFSILQSGLAGKKAREEQMLKYGYPAYTTSCAWLGYPDHCLKQLCTEALKDGWTRYSSVFLVRASKHSRRC
;
A
#
# COMPACT_ATOMS: atom_id res chain seq x y z
N TYR A 1 32.94 6.58 9.49
CA TYR A 1 31.89 6.17 10.44
C TYR A 1 31.19 7.42 10.96
N MET A 2 30.20 7.92 10.22
CA MET A 2 29.18 8.81 10.81
C MET A 2 28.05 7.87 11.19
N GLY A 3 27.81 7.71 12.49
CA GLY A 3 26.69 6.92 13.00
C GLY A 3 25.40 7.48 12.43
N ALA A 4 24.48 6.59 12.04
CA ALA A 4 23.12 6.99 11.75
C ALA A 4 22.60 7.73 12.98
N LEU A 5 22.21 8.99 12.81
CA LEU A 5 21.43 9.70 13.81
C LEU A 5 20.18 8.83 14.07
N PRO A 6 19.76 8.65 15.33
CA PRO A 6 18.48 8.00 15.59
C PRO A 6 17.40 8.70 14.77
N CYS A 7 16.54 7.93 14.10
CA CYS A 7 15.35 8.40 13.39
C CYS A 7 14.69 9.47 14.27
N GLU A 8 14.51 10.70 13.76
CA GLU A 8 13.92 11.76 14.57
C GLU A 8 12.48 11.33 14.91
N MET A 9 12.16 11.41 16.20
CA MET A 9 10.87 11.02 16.76
C MET A 9 9.72 11.74 16.05
N GLY A 10 8.56 11.07 15.91
CA GLY A 10 7.40 11.62 15.22
C GLY A 10 6.94 12.93 15.85
N ARG A 11 6.53 13.91 15.04
CA ARG A 11 6.14 15.23 15.54
C ARG A 11 4.64 15.48 15.44
N GLY A 12 4.07 15.96 16.55
CA GLY A 12 2.71 16.47 16.63
C GLY A 12 1.66 15.41 16.98
N ARG A 13 0.57 15.91 17.55
CA ARG A 13 -0.65 15.17 17.88
C ARG A 13 -1.59 15.17 16.68
N ILE A 14 -2.14 14.00 16.35
CA ILE A 14 -3.10 13.84 15.27
C ILE A 14 -4.40 14.58 15.64
N ARG A 15 -4.71 15.63 14.88
CA ARG A 15 -5.90 16.48 15.09
C ARG A 15 -7.11 15.96 14.33
N SER A 16 -6.89 15.47 13.12
CA SER A 16 -7.98 15.04 12.25
C SER A 16 -7.58 13.90 11.34
N LEU A 17 -8.59 13.09 11.04
CA LEU A 17 -8.58 12.10 9.98
C LEU A 17 -9.77 12.40 9.07
N ALA A 18 -9.48 12.80 7.84
CA ALA A 18 -10.48 12.96 6.80
C ALA A 18 -10.44 11.74 5.86
N VAL A 19 -11.61 11.32 5.39
CA VAL A 19 -11.73 10.25 4.39
C VAL A 19 -12.66 10.68 3.26
N SER A 20 -12.22 10.50 2.02
CA SER A 20 -12.95 10.89 0.81
C SER A 20 -13.30 9.69 -0.04
N ASP A 21 -14.51 9.70 -0.62
CA ASP A 21 -14.94 8.76 -1.65
C ASP A 21 -14.53 9.30 -3.02
N VAL A 22 -13.51 8.69 -3.61
CA VAL A 22 -12.99 9.10 -4.92
C VAL A 22 -13.25 7.98 -5.91
N ARG A 23 -13.98 8.27 -6.99
CA ARG A 23 -14.32 7.29 -8.03
C ARG A 23 -13.98 7.83 -9.41
N PHE A 24 -13.29 7.03 -10.20
CA PHE A 24 -12.94 7.34 -11.58
C PHE A 24 -13.78 6.48 -12.52
N PRO A 25 -14.39 7.06 -13.58
CA PRO A 25 -15.30 6.35 -14.47
C PRO A 25 -14.55 5.49 -15.51
N THR A 26 -13.69 4.58 -15.03
CA THR A 26 -12.86 3.70 -15.88
C THR A 26 -13.70 2.71 -16.69
N SER A 27 -14.91 2.39 -16.22
CA SER A 27 -15.86 1.53 -16.92
C SER A 27 -16.27 2.08 -18.30
N LEU A 28 -16.30 3.40 -18.48
CA LEU A 28 -16.66 4.06 -19.74
C LEU A 28 -15.78 3.62 -20.92
N ALA A 29 -14.50 3.38 -20.63
CA ALA A 29 -13.52 2.90 -21.60
C ALA A 29 -13.06 1.47 -21.33
N GLN A 30 -13.74 0.74 -20.43
CA GLN A 30 -13.45 -0.65 -20.08
C GLN A 30 -12.03 -0.88 -19.52
N HIS A 31 -11.42 0.16 -18.95
CA HIS A 31 -10.11 0.06 -18.32
C HIS A 31 -10.21 -0.82 -17.07
N GLY A 32 -9.29 -1.77 -16.93
CA GLY A 32 -9.29 -2.70 -15.80
C GLY A 32 -10.29 -3.86 -15.91
N SER A 33 -11.07 -3.92 -16.99
CA SER A 33 -12.08 -4.98 -17.18
C SER A 33 -11.44 -6.37 -17.23
N ASP A 34 -12.02 -7.30 -16.48
CA ASP A 34 -11.61 -8.69 -16.42
C ASP A 34 -12.79 -9.67 -16.51
N ALA A 35 -12.52 -10.98 -16.34
CA ALA A 35 -13.55 -12.01 -16.44
C ALA A 35 -14.61 -11.97 -15.32
N MET A 36 -14.23 -11.46 -14.15
CA MET A 36 -15.04 -11.33 -12.94
C MET A 36 -15.60 -9.92 -12.78
N HIS A 37 -14.83 -8.90 -13.17
CA HIS A 37 -15.17 -7.48 -13.06
C HIS A 37 -15.26 -6.85 -14.46
N PRO A 38 -16.42 -6.95 -15.14
CA PRO A 38 -16.54 -6.49 -16.53
C PRO A 38 -16.51 -4.96 -16.66
N ASP A 39 -16.97 -4.21 -15.65
CA ASP A 39 -17.18 -2.77 -15.69
C ASP A 39 -16.67 -2.05 -14.42
N PRO A 40 -15.37 -2.20 -14.05
CA PRO A 40 -14.87 -1.60 -12.83
C PRO A 40 -14.75 -0.07 -12.96
N ASP A 41 -15.17 0.63 -11.91
CA ASP A 41 -14.83 2.04 -11.69
C ASP A 41 -13.77 2.15 -10.61
N TYR A 42 -12.52 2.34 -11.02
CA TYR A 42 -11.38 2.43 -10.12
C TYR A 42 -11.66 3.50 -9.07
N SER A 43 -11.67 3.10 -7.81
CA SER A 43 -12.12 3.94 -6.71
C SER A 43 -11.19 3.81 -5.51
N ALA A 44 -11.14 4.84 -4.69
CA ALA A 44 -10.30 4.91 -3.51
C ALA A 44 -11.09 5.46 -2.31
N ALA A 45 -10.98 4.78 -1.18
CA ALA A 45 -11.24 5.39 0.12
C ALA A 45 -9.95 6.11 0.53
N TYR A 46 -9.88 7.42 0.28
CA TYR A 46 -8.67 8.22 0.41
C TYR A 46 -8.62 8.90 1.77
N VAL A 47 -7.61 8.59 2.58
CA VAL A 47 -7.42 9.04 3.96
C VAL A 47 -6.34 10.12 4.02
N VAL A 48 -6.65 11.20 4.73
CA VAL A 48 -5.70 12.27 5.07
C VAL A 48 -5.65 12.44 6.59
N ILE A 49 -4.45 12.36 7.16
CA ILE A 49 -4.16 12.60 8.56
C ILE A 49 -3.42 13.93 8.68
N GLU A 50 -3.88 14.78 9.59
CA GLU A 50 -3.24 16.06 9.92
C GLU A 50 -2.85 16.09 11.40
N THR A 51 -1.70 16.68 11.70
CA THR A 51 -1.21 16.88 13.07
C THR A 51 -1.24 18.35 13.46
N ASP A 52 -0.88 18.63 14.71
CA ASP A 52 -0.64 19.99 15.21
C ASP A 52 0.81 20.48 15.04
N ALA A 53 1.66 19.70 14.36
CA ALA A 53 3.03 20.11 14.08
C ALA A 53 3.04 21.35 13.16
N PRO A 54 4.03 22.27 13.33
CA PRO A 54 4.13 23.49 12.53
C PRO A 54 4.78 23.27 11.15
N ASP A 55 4.78 22.05 10.62
CA ASP A 55 5.48 21.65 9.39
C ASP A 55 4.55 21.55 8.15
N ASP A 56 3.25 21.77 8.34
CA ASP A 56 2.19 21.64 7.32
C ASP A 56 2.13 20.26 6.63
N LEU A 57 2.79 19.24 7.21
CA LEU A 57 2.84 17.90 6.63
C LEU A 57 1.55 17.13 6.92
N LYS A 58 1.12 16.35 5.92
CA LYS A 58 -0.07 15.51 6.00
C LYS A 58 0.26 14.09 5.60
N GLY A 59 -0.30 13.12 6.32
CA GLY A 59 -0.25 11.70 5.99
C GLY A 59 -1.34 11.33 5.01
N CYS A 60 -0.98 10.74 3.88
CA CYS A 60 -1.88 10.35 2.81
C CYS A 60 -1.84 8.83 2.63
N GLY A 61 -2.99 8.19 2.72
CA GLY A 61 -3.12 6.75 2.50
C GLY A 61 -4.42 6.45 1.79
N PHE A 62 -4.51 5.31 1.15
CA PHE A 62 -5.76 4.87 0.55
C PHE A 62 -5.81 3.35 0.46
N THR A 63 -7.02 2.86 0.20
CA THR A 63 -7.24 1.50 -0.27
C THR A 63 -8.07 1.54 -1.55
N PHE A 64 -7.81 0.59 -2.42
CA PHE A 64 -8.42 0.49 -3.74
C PHE A 64 -9.68 -0.36 -3.74
N THR A 65 -10.67 0.05 -4.53
CA THR A 65 -11.97 -0.61 -4.75
C THR A 65 -12.43 -0.39 -6.20
N LEU A 66 -13.51 -1.04 -6.63
CA LEU A 66 -13.99 -1.01 -8.02
C LEU A 66 -15.36 -0.30 -8.18
N GLY A 67 -15.66 0.68 -7.31
CA GLY A 67 -16.86 1.51 -7.41
C GLY A 67 -17.83 1.28 -6.27
N LYS A 68 -18.88 0.47 -6.47
CA LYS A 68 -19.85 0.17 -5.40
C LYS A 68 -19.14 -0.50 -4.21
N GLY A 69 -19.47 -0.09 -2.99
CA GLY A 69 -18.85 -0.60 -1.77
C GLY A 69 -17.67 0.24 -1.27
N THR A 70 -17.17 1.24 -2.02
CA THR A 70 -16.19 2.20 -1.49
C THR A 70 -16.73 2.90 -0.24
N GLU A 71 -18.02 3.25 -0.24
CA GLU A 71 -18.71 3.89 0.87
C GLU A 71 -18.72 3.04 2.16
N VAL A 72 -18.69 1.71 2.02
CA VAL A 72 -18.62 0.77 3.15
C VAL A 72 -17.23 0.81 3.78
N VAL A 73 -16.18 0.87 2.97
CA VAL A 73 -14.80 1.01 3.46
C VAL A 73 -14.60 2.36 4.15
N ILE A 74 -15.18 3.43 3.60
CA ILE A 74 -15.16 4.76 4.24
C ILE A 74 -15.82 4.73 5.61
N SER A 75 -16.99 4.10 5.73
CA SER A 75 -17.66 3.92 7.02
C SER A 75 -16.77 3.16 8.02
N ALA A 76 -16.02 2.15 7.56
CA ALA A 76 -15.07 1.43 8.41
C ALA A 76 -13.85 2.30 8.82
N VAL A 77 -13.35 3.16 7.93
CA VAL A 77 -12.30 4.14 8.27
C VAL A 77 -12.80 5.10 9.36
N GLN A 78 -14.02 5.61 9.21
CA GLN A 78 -14.64 6.49 10.20
C GLN A 78 -14.81 5.79 11.56
N ALA A 79 -15.24 4.53 11.57
CA ALA A 79 -15.34 3.74 12.79
C ALA A 79 -13.98 3.54 13.49
N LEU A 80 -12.91 3.30 12.71
CA LEU A 80 -11.55 3.13 13.23
C LEU A 80 -10.89 4.45 13.67
N SER A 81 -11.43 5.61 13.30
CA SER A 81 -10.83 6.91 13.60
C SER A 81 -10.64 7.19 15.10
N ILE A 82 -11.47 6.57 15.96
CA ILE A 82 -11.36 6.69 17.42
C ILE A 82 -10.00 6.21 17.95
N HIS A 83 -9.32 5.31 17.23
CA HIS A 83 -8.02 4.77 17.61
C HIS A 83 -6.85 5.64 17.19
N ILE A 84 -7.07 6.76 16.49
CA ILE A 84 -5.97 7.59 15.97
C ILE A 84 -6.08 9.06 16.34
N ILE A 85 -7.30 9.59 16.42
CA ILE A 85 -7.52 10.99 16.82
C ILE A 85 -6.95 11.22 18.23
N ASN A 86 -6.29 12.36 18.41
CA ASN A 86 -5.62 12.78 19.64
C ASN A 86 -4.41 11.93 20.08
N LYS A 87 -3.90 11.01 19.26
CA LYS A 87 -2.63 10.34 19.55
C LYS A 87 -1.44 11.18 19.11
N ASP A 88 -0.37 11.17 19.89
CA ASP A 88 0.92 11.68 19.44
C ASP A 88 1.49 10.74 18.39
N LEU A 89 2.02 11.30 17.30
CA LEU A 89 2.61 10.49 16.24
C LEU A 89 3.83 9.70 16.74
N ASP A 90 4.59 10.26 17.69
CA ASP A 90 5.73 9.57 18.31
C ASP A 90 5.30 8.32 19.10
N ASP A 91 4.19 8.39 19.85
CA ASP A 91 3.64 7.24 20.56
C ASP A 91 3.27 6.11 19.59
N ILE A 92 2.78 6.47 18.40
CA ILE A 92 2.47 5.50 17.35
C ILE A 92 3.75 4.90 16.77
N ILE A 93 4.75 5.72 16.48
CA ILE A 93 6.00 5.25 15.86
C ILE A 93 6.82 4.39 16.82
N SER A 94 6.88 4.76 18.09
CA SER A 94 7.65 4.05 19.13
C SER A 94 7.05 2.69 19.48
N ASP A 95 5.74 2.48 19.32
CA ASP A 95 5.05 1.19 19.45
C ASP A 95 4.16 0.90 18.22
N PHE A 96 4.77 0.88 17.04
CA PHE A 96 4.03 0.71 15.78
C PHE A 96 3.29 -0.63 15.71
N ARG A 97 3.91 -1.71 16.20
CA ARG A 97 3.26 -3.02 16.36
C ARG A 97 2.06 -2.92 17.29
N GLY A 98 2.17 -2.28 18.44
CA GLY A 98 1.03 -2.06 19.34
C GLY A 98 -0.08 -1.23 18.70
N PHE A 99 0.25 -0.19 17.94
CA PHE A 99 -0.73 0.58 17.18
C PHE A 99 -1.45 -0.25 16.11
N TYR A 100 -0.72 -1.08 15.34
CA TYR A 100 -1.32 -2.05 14.43
C TYR A 100 -2.33 -2.95 15.15
N ARG A 101 -1.97 -3.42 16.35
CA ARG A 101 -2.86 -4.26 17.17
C ARG A 101 -4.08 -3.50 17.66
N GLN A 102 -3.98 -2.23 18.01
CA GLN A 102 -5.14 -1.41 18.39
C GLN A 102 -6.16 -1.34 17.25
N LEU A 103 -5.72 -1.21 16.00
CA LEU A 103 -6.62 -1.17 14.83
C LEU A 103 -7.19 -2.55 14.45
N THR A 104 -6.44 -3.63 14.65
CA THR A 104 -6.81 -4.99 14.17
C THR A 104 -7.40 -5.89 15.24
N SER A 105 -7.23 -5.52 16.51
CA SER A 105 -7.68 -6.28 17.69
C SER A 105 -8.69 -5.53 18.53
N ASP A 106 -9.32 -4.46 18.01
CA ASP A 106 -10.51 -3.88 18.62
C ASP A 106 -11.59 -4.95 18.82
N GLY A 107 -12.20 -4.99 20.00
CA GLY A 107 -13.09 -6.09 20.39
C GLY A 107 -14.29 -6.27 19.47
N GLN A 108 -14.88 -5.18 18.97
CA GLN A 108 -16.09 -5.23 18.15
C GLN A 108 -15.74 -5.16 16.66
N LEU A 109 -14.84 -4.26 16.26
CA LEU A 109 -14.46 -4.09 14.86
C LEU A 109 -13.68 -5.30 14.33
N ARG A 110 -12.98 -6.05 15.18
CA ARG A 110 -12.36 -7.32 14.75
C ARG A 110 -13.40 -8.36 14.28
N TRP A 111 -14.62 -8.34 14.83
CA TRP A 111 -15.66 -9.33 14.50
C TRP A 111 -16.13 -9.26 13.04
N ILE A 112 -16.03 -8.09 12.41
CA ILE A 112 -16.40 -7.89 11.00
C ILE A 112 -15.24 -8.17 10.01
N GLY A 113 -14.09 -8.63 10.51
CA GLY A 113 -12.96 -9.14 9.72
C GLY A 113 -12.76 -10.63 10.00
N PRO A 114 -11.92 -11.00 10.98
CA PRO A 114 -10.69 -10.33 11.42
C PRO A 114 -9.68 -10.27 10.27
N GLU A 115 -8.93 -9.17 10.17
CA GLU A 115 -7.80 -9.02 9.22
C GLU A 115 -8.15 -9.38 7.76
N LYS A 116 -9.40 -9.06 7.35
CA LYS A 116 -9.91 -9.23 5.99
C LYS A 116 -11.06 -8.25 5.71
N GLY A 117 -11.44 -8.14 4.44
CA GLY A 117 -12.62 -7.39 4.02
C GLY A 117 -12.54 -5.89 4.30
N ALA A 118 -13.69 -5.22 4.36
CA ALA A 118 -13.78 -3.76 4.44
C ALA A 118 -13.05 -3.17 5.65
N VAL A 119 -13.13 -3.82 6.82
CA VAL A 119 -12.46 -3.32 8.04
C VAL A 119 -10.95 -3.33 7.89
N HIS A 120 -10.38 -4.35 7.25
CA HIS A 120 -8.93 -4.44 7.09
C HIS A 120 -8.43 -3.56 5.92
N LEU A 121 -9.24 -3.37 4.87
CA LEU A 121 -8.97 -2.34 3.86
C LEU A 121 -8.92 -0.94 4.48
N ALA A 122 -9.84 -0.64 5.41
CA ALA A 122 -9.82 0.61 6.17
C ALA A 122 -8.57 0.72 7.07
N THR A 123 -8.22 -0.34 7.79
CA THR A 123 -6.96 -0.41 8.57
C THR A 123 -5.75 -0.12 7.69
N ALA A 124 -5.67 -0.71 6.50
CA ALA A 124 -4.56 -0.49 5.57
C ALA A 124 -4.46 0.98 5.11
N ALA A 125 -5.58 1.62 4.78
CA ALA A 125 -5.59 3.03 4.39
C ALA A 125 -5.06 3.94 5.50
N ILE A 126 -5.44 3.69 6.76
CA ILE A 126 -4.96 4.44 7.93
C ILE A 126 -3.47 4.21 8.17
N LEU A 127 -3.03 2.94 8.20
CA LEU A 127 -1.62 2.60 8.43
C LEU A 127 -0.71 3.19 7.36
N ASN A 128 -1.13 3.14 6.09
CA ASN A 128 -0.36 3.73 4.99
C ASN A 128 -0.27 5.26 5.11
N ALA A 129 -1.33 5.92 5.60
CA ALA A 129 -1.30 7.36 5.87
C ALA A 129 -0.32 7.72 7.00
N VAL A 130 -0.23 6.88 8.04
CA VAL A 130 0.77 7.05 9.12
C VAL A 130 2.20 6.83 8.60
N TRP A 131 2.43 5.79 7.81
CA TRP A 131 3.73 5.54 7.17
C TRP A 131 4.17 6.69 6.26
N ASP A 132 3.25 7.22 5.47
CA ASP A 132 3.51 8.37 4.60
C ASP A 132 3.84 9.63 5.41
N LEU A 133 3.09 9.91 6.48
CA LEU A 133 3.39 11.04 7.37
C LEU A 133 4.77 10.92 8.02
N TRP A 134 5.11 9.73 8.52
CA TRP A 134 6.42 9.46 9.12
C TRP A 134 7.55 9.68 8.10
N ALA A 135 7.41 9.12 6.90
CA ALA A 135 8.40 9.28 5.83
C ALA A 135 8.59 10.76 5.44
N LYS A 136 7.49 11.53 5.35
CA LYS A 136 7.53 12.97 5.08
C LYS A 136 8.23 13.76 6.18
N GLN A 137 7.97 13.46 7.45
CA GLN A 137 8.64 14.13 8.57
C GLN A 137 10.14 13.84 8.62
N GLU A 138 10.53 12.64 8.20
CA GLU A 138 11.92 12.22 8.02
C GLU A 138 12.58 12.76 6.75
N GLY A 139 11.82 13.46 5.88
CA GLY A 139 12.33 13.98 4.61
C GLY A 139 12.75 12.88 3.63
N LYS A 140 12.18 11.68 3.73
CA LYS A 140 12.56 10.49 2.94
C LYS A 140 11.39 9.97 2.11
N PRO A 141 11.63 9.43 0.90
CA PRO A 141 10.63 8.56 0.29
C PRO A 141 10.48 7.29 1.13
N LEU A 142 9.28 6.72 1.19
CA LEU A 142 8.96 5.60 2.10
C LEU A 142 9.92 4.40 1.96
N TRP A 143 10.30 4.02 0.73
CA TRP A 143 11.25 2.92 0.52
C TRP A 143 12.61 3.19 1.21
N LYS A 144 13.05 4.45 1.23
CA LYS A 144 14.32 4.85 1.83
C LYS A 144 14.22 4.88 3.35
N LEU A 145 13.09 5.35 3.89
CA LEU A 145 12.78 5.24 5.32
C LEU A 145 12.95 3.78 5.80
N LEU A 146 12.29 2.84 5.13
CA LEU A 146 12.36 1.41 5.48
C LEU A 146 13.76 0.82 5.32
N VAL A 147 14.44 1.16 4.22
CA VAL A 147 15.81 0.68 3.96
C VAL A 147 16.77 1.20 5.01
N ASP A 148 16.62 2.44 5.50
CA ASP A 148 17.52 3.05 6.48
C ASP A 148 17.30 2.65 7.93
N MET A 149 16.17 2.03 8.25
CA MET A 149 15.90 1.52 9.60
C MET A 149 16.94 0.47 10.04
N ASP A 150 17.22 0.48 11.34
CA ASP A 150 17.86 -0.67 11.98
C ASP A 150 16.95 -1.91 11.84
N PRO A 151 17.50 -3.10 11.56
CA PRO A 151 16.69 -4.31 11.45
C PRO A 151 15.75 -4.56 12.63
N LYS A 152 16.15 -4.26 13.87
CA LYS A 152 15.26 -4.42 15.04
C LYS A 152 14.11 -3.43 15.02
N GLN A 153 14.37 -2.19 14.60
CA GLN A 153 13.33 -1.17 14.45
C GLN A 153 12.32 -1.55 13.35
N LEU A 154 12.78 -2.11 12.23
CA LEU A 154 11.88 -2.58 11.19
C LEU A 154 11.00 -3.74 11.70
N LEU A 155 11.59 -4.68 12.43
CA LEU A 155 10.86 -5.80 13.02
C LEU A 155 9.87 -5.35 14.10
N SER A 156 10.17 -4.30 14.87
CA SER A 156 9.25 -3.76 15.88
C SER A 156 7.98 -3.16 15.27
N CYS A 157 7.90 -3.03 13.94
CA CYS A 157 6.69 -2.61 13.23
C CYS A 157 5.79 -3.79 12.77
N ILE A 158 6.28 -5.04 12.82
CA ILE A 158 5.58 -6.23 12.31
C ILE A 158 4.88 -6.96 13.45
N ASP A 159 3.61 -7.34 13.29
CA ASP A 159 2.94 -8.25 14.24
C ASP A 159 3.23 -9.72 13.88
N PHE A 160 4.03 -10.41 14.70
CA PHE A 160 4.36 -11.83 14.50
C PHE A 160 3.28 -12.80 14.97
N ARG A 161 2.14 -12.30 15.46
CA ARG A 161 1.04 -13.17 15.89
C ARG A 161 0.58 -14.04 14.72
N TYR A 162 0.48 -15.34 14.97
CA TYR A 162 0.04 -16.35 13.99
C TYR A 162 1.00 -16.66 12.82
N ILE A 163 2.26 -16.21 12.86
CA ILE A 163 3.25 -16.57 11.84
C ILE A 163 4.52 -17.24 12.38
N THR A 164 4.69 -17.33 13.70
CA THR A 164 5.93 -17.81 14.34
C THR A 164 6.25 -19.28 14.09
N ASP A 165 5.27 -20.08 13.67
CA ASP A 165 5.47 -21.46 13.22
C ASP A 165 6.07 -21.54 11.80
N ALA A 166 6.07 -20.44 11.05
CA ALA A 166 6.63 -20.34 9.71
C ALA A 166 7.82 -19.36 9.62
N LEU A 167 7.83 -18.30 10.43
CA LEU A 167 8.90 -17.30 10.50
C LEU A 167 8.93 -16.66 11.89
N THR A 168 9.97 -16.94 12.67
CA THR A 168 10.18 -16.28 13.96
C THR A 168 10.78 -14.88 13.81
N GLU A 169 10.73 -14.09 14.89
CA GLU A 169 11.32 -12.75 14.91
C GLU A 169 12.87 -12.82 14.79
N GLU A 170 13.49 -13.85 15.37
CA GLU A 170 14.94 -14.12 15.28
C GLU A 170 15.37 -14.52 13.86
N GLU A 171 14.56 -15.35 13.18
CA GLU A 171 14.77 -15.73 11.79
C GLU A 171 14.64 -14.52 10.87
N ALA A 172 13.59 -13.72 11.05
CA ALA A 172 13.40 -12.47 10.31
C ALA A 172 14.56 -11.48 10.54
N PHE A 173 15.06 -11.36 11.78
CA PHE A 173 16.25 -10.57 12.08
C PHE A 173 17.49 -11.07 11.36
N SER A 174 17.69 -12.38 11.31
CA SER A 174 18.82 -13.00 10.61
C SER A 174 18.77 -12.74 9.10
N ILE A 175 17.57 -12.75 8.50
CA ILE A 175 17.35 -12.38 7.09
C ILE A 175 17.75 -10.92 6.86
N LEU A 176 17.26 -9.99 7.69
CA LEU A 176 17.55 -8.56 7.54
C LEU A 176 19.04 -8.24 7.77
N GLN A 177 19.67 -8.85 8.77
CA GLN A 177 21.11 -8.73 9.04
C GLN A 177 21.94 -9.19 7.85
N SER A 178 21.61 -10.36 7.28
CA SER A 178 22.27 -10.87 6.07
C SER A 178 22.06 -9.91 4.89
N GLY A 179 20.88 -9.30 4.81
CA GLY A 179 20.53 -8.27 3.84
C GLY A 179 21.33 -6.97 3.97
N LEU A 180 22.02 -6.68 5.08
CA LEU A 180 22.87 -5.48 5.15
C LEU A 180 24.09 -5.56 4.24
N ALA A 181 24.60 -6.77 4.00
CA ALA A 181 25.69 -6.99 3.05
C ALA A 181 25.25 -6.57 1.63
N GLY A 182 26.00 -5.66 1.02
CA GLY A 182 25.71 -5.14 -0.33
C GLY A 182 24.52 -4.16 -0.40
N LYS A 183 23.93 -3.74 0.73
CA LYS A 183 22.82 -2.78 0.78
C LYS A 183 23.10 -1.52 -0.06
N LYS A 184 24.24 -0.88 0.17
CA LYS A 184 24.64 0.35 -0.53
C LYS A 184 24.76 0.14 -2.05
N ALA A 185 25.38 -0.95 -2.48
CA ALA A 185 25.52 -1.26 -3.90
C ALA A 185 24.16 -1.51 -4.58
N ARG A 186 23.23 -2.20 -3.90
CA ARG A 186 21.86 -2.38 -4.39
C ARG A 186 21.09 -1.07 -4.45
N GLU A 187 21.25 -0.20 -3.47
CA GLU A 187 20.64 1.13 -3.48
C GLU A 187 21.15 1.99 -4.65
N GLU A 188 22.46 2.02 -4.88
CA GLU A 188 23.07 2.71 -6.02
C GLU A 188 22.59 2.14 -7.36
N GLN A 189 22.47 0.80 -7.46
CA GLN A 189 21.90 0.14 -8.62
C GLN A 189 20.43 0.54 -8.84
N MET A 190 19.62 0.55 -7.79
CA MET A 190 18.20 0.93 -7.84
C MET A 190 18.02 2.38 -8.29
N LEU A 191 18.83 3.31 -7.78
CA LEU A 191 18.79 4.71 -8.18
C LEU A 191 19.23 4.91 -9.64
N LYS A 192 20.18 4.11 -10.12
CA LYS A 192 20.71 4.22 -11.48
C LYS A 192 19.82 3.58 -12.55
N TYR A 193 19.21 2.43 -12.25
CA TYR A 193 18.53 1.60 -13.25
C TYR A 193 17.03 1.38 -12.99
N GLY A 194 16.52 1.75 -11.81
CA GLY A 194 15.13 1.51 -11.42
C GLY A 194 14.83 0.04 -11.11
N TYR A 195 13.54 -0.27 -10.92
CA TYR A 195 13.06 -1.65 -10.73
C TYR A 195 12.41 -2.16 -12.02
N PRO A 196 12.70 -3.40 -12.49
CA PRO A 196 12.02 -3.98 -13.64
C PRO A 196 10.50 -4.03 -13.44
N ALA A 197 9.73 -3.55 -14.41
CA ALA A 197 8.27 -3.54 -14.38
C ALA A 197 7.67 -4.40 -15.49
N TYR A 198 6.37 -4.72 -15.37
CA TYR A 198 5.55 -5.31 -16.43
C TYR A 198 4.25 -4.53 -16.56
N THR A 199 3.59 -4.62 -17.72
CA THR A 199 2.32 -3.91 -17.98
C THR A 199 1.14 -4.85 -18.20
N THR A 200 0.00 -4.49 -17.63
CA THR A 200 -1.31 -5.13 -17.82
C THR A 200 -2.25 -4.30 -18.71
N SER A 201 -1.88 -3.05 -19.01
CA SER A 201 -2.76 -2.07 -19.64
C SER A 201 -3.10 -2.38 -21.10
N CYS A 202 -2.37 -3.30 -21.73
CA CYS A 202 -2.56 -3.64 -23.14
C CYS A 202 -3.75 -4.57 -23.39
N ALA A 203 -4.23 -5.29 -22.35
CA ALA A 203 -5.01 -6.50 -22.55
C ALA A 203 -6.22 -6.68 -21.63
N TRP A 204 -6.88 -5.57 -21.25
CA TRP A 204 -8.18 -5.62 -20.60
C TRP A 204 -9.20 -6.37 -21.47
N LEU A 205 -10.14 -7.07 -20.83
CA LEU A 205 -11.01 -8.03 -21.51
C LEU A 205 -12.06 -7.36 -22.40
N GLY A 206 -12.52 -6.17 -21.99
CA GLY A 206 -13.49 -5.34 -22.70
C GLY A 206 -12.91 -4.65 -23.94
N TYR A 207 -11.58 -4.67 -24.14
CA TYR A 207 -10.97 -4.09 -25.33
C TYR A 207 -11.25 -4.92 -26.59
N PRO A 208 -11.48 -4.26 -27.74
CA PRO A 208 -11.56 -4.93 -29.02
C PRO A 208 -10.16 -5.44 -29.45
N ASP A 209 -10.14 -6.48 -30.28
CA ASP A 209 -8.89 -7.16 -30.69
C ASP A 209 -7.87 -6.22 -31.37
N HIS A 210 -8.33 -5.18 -32.06
CA HIS A 210 -7.42 -4.21 -32.69
C HIS A 210 -6.70 -3.32 -31.67
N CYS A 211 -7.37 -2.93 -30.57
CA CYS A 211 -6.74 -2.18 -29.48
C CYS A 211 -5.66 -3.00 -28.79
N LEU A 212 -5.86 -4.30 -28.60
CA LEU A 212 -4.84 -5.20 -28.05
C LEU A 212 -3.54 -5.13 -28.87
N LYS A 213 -3.65 -5.33 -30.19
CA LYS A 213 -2.49 -5.29 -31.10
C LYS A 213 -1.78 -3.95 -31.07
N GLN A 214 -2.55 -2.86 -31.10
CA GLN A 214 -2.02 -1.51 -31.03
C GLN A 214 -1.26 -1.27 -29.72
N LEU A 215 -1.90 -1.50 -28.57
CA LEU A 215 -1.32 -1.23 -27.25
C LEU A 215 -0.12 -2.12 -26.95
N CYS A 216 -0.12 -3.38 -27.38
CA CYS A 216 1.06 -4.24 -27.28
C CYS A 216 2.21 -3.71 -28.14
N THR A 217 1.92 -3.21 -29.35
CA THR A 217 2.93 -2.63 -30.24
C THR A 217 3.51 -1.34 -29.66
N GLU A 218 2.67 -0.48 -29.09
CA GLU A 218 3.09 0.75 -28.40
C GLU A 218 3.95 0.42 -27.18
N ALA A 219 3.50 -0.51 -26.34
CA ALA A 219 4.28 -0.90 -25.16
C ALA A 219 5.63 -1.55 -25.52
N LEU A 220 5.71 -2.32 -26.61
CA LEU A 220 7.01 -2.81 -27.12
C LEU A 220 7.94 -1.67 -27.53
N LYS A 221 7.40 -0.62 -28.17
CA LYS A 221 8.17 0.58 -28.54
C LYS A 221 8.63 1.37 -27.31
N ASP A 222 7.82 1.40 -26.26
CA ASP A 222 8.14 2.06 -24.99
C ASP A 222 9.14 1.25 -24.13
N GLY A 223 9.59 0.08 -24.60
CA GLY A 223 10.62 -0.73 -23.96
C GLY A 223 10.10 -1.76 -22.96
N TRP A 224 8.79 -2.03 -22.93
CA TRP A 224 8.24 -3.09 -22.10
C TRP A 224 8.69 -4.47 -22.61
N THR A 225 9.17 -5.31 -21.69
CA THR A 225 9.65 -6.67 -22.02
C THR A 225 8.78 -7.78 -21.42
N ARG A 226 7.82 -7.41 -20.56
CA ARG A 226 6.90 -8.33 -19.88
C ARG A 226 5.49 -7.77 -19.87
N TYR A 227 4.53 -8.66 -20.14
CA TYR A 227 3.11 -8.32 -20.35
C TYR A 227 2.24 -9.31 -19.59
N SER A 228 1.09 -8.84 -19.13
CA SER A 228 0.04 -9.70 -18.60
C SER A 228 -1.27 -9.41 -19.34
N SER A 229 -2.05 -10.47 -19.54
CA SER A 229 -3.31 -10.42 -20.28
C SER A 229 -4.39 -11.20 -19.54
N VAL A 230 -5.62 -10.70 -19.64
CA VAL A 230 -6.75 -11.27 -18.92
C VAL A 230 -7.47 -12.32 -19.76
N PHE A 231 -7.78 -13.46 -19.14
CA PHE A 231 -8.37 -14.63 -19.78
C PHE A 231 -9.61 -15.15 -19.02
N LEU A 232 -10.22 -16.22 -19.55
CA LEU A 232 -11.21 -17.12 -18.91
C LEU A 232 -12.71 -16.91 -19.17
N VAL A 233 -13.17 -15.94 -19.98
CA VAL A 233 -14.62 -15.87 -20.31
C VAL A 233 -15.05 -16.88 -21.37
N ARG A 234 -14.24 -17.10 -22.42
CA ARG A 234 -14.46 -18.13 -23.45
C ARG A 234 -13.13 -18.62 -24.01
N ALA A 235 -12.94 -19.94 -24.07
CA ALA A 235 -11.74 -20.55 -24.63
C ALA A 235 -11.47 -20.11 -26.08
N SER A 236 -12.52 -19.97 -26.90
CA SER A 236 -12.39 -19.52 -28.29
C SER A 236 -11.94 -18.06 -28.44
N LYS A 237 -12.29 -17.17 -27.50
CA LYS A 237 -11.80 -15.78 -27.46
C LYS A 237 -10.34 -15.75 -27.01
N HIS A 238 -9.95 -16.64 -26.10
CA HIS A 238 -8.59 -16.76 -25.62
C HIS A 238 -7.62 -17.17 -26.74
N SER A 239 -7.91 -18.26 -27.46
CA SER A 239 -7.05 -18.75 -28.55
C SER A 239 -6.85 -17.76 -29.69
N ARG A 240 -7.72 -16.76 -29.84
CA ARG A 240 -7.59 -15.70 -30.86
C ARG A 240 -6.71 -14.53 -30.41
N ARG A 241 -6.67 -14.26 -29.10
CA ARG A 241 -5.97 -13.09 -28.51
C ARG A 241 -4.50 -13.40 -28.16
N CYS A 242 -4.16 -14.68 -28.01
CA CYS A 242 -2.78 -15.17 -27.95
C CYS A 242 -2.19 -15.26 -29.36
#